data_AF-A0A8C9UEE6-F1
#
_entry.id   AF-A0A8C9UEE6-F1
#
_cell.length_a   1.000
_cell.length_b   1.000
_cell.length_c   1.000
_cell.angle_alpha   90.00
_cell.angle_beta   90.00
_cell.angle_gamma   90.00
#
_symmetry.space_group_name_H-M   'P 1'
#
loop_
_entity.id
_entity.type
_entity.pdbx_description
1 polymer ?
#
loop_
_entity_poly.entity_id
_entity_poly.type
_entity_poly.pdbx_seq_one_letter_code
_entity_poly.pdbx_strand_id
1 'polypeptide(L)'
;MLPSLKAALTLLSLLQLVSCRAVAPSHQQILKEVILLIQQLNSGVQLPEQELLCQADMALTKVTRCKETYEPLIINLKRLHGKKKCVLSDDSEIYLRHFLPALGNFTQGMFRRRGSAAQ
;
A
#
# COMPACT_ATOMS: atom_id res chain seq x y z
N MET A 1 -3.64 -48.51 -40.76
CA MET A 1 -3.32 -47.79 -39.50
C MET A 1 -2.86 -46.40 -39.89
N LEU A 2 -3.69 -45.35 -39.91
CA LEU A 2 -3.71 -44.30 -38.85
C LEU A 2 -4.85 -43.24 -38.99
N PRO A 3 -6.04 -43.49 -39.59
CA PRO A 3 -7.04 -42.43 -39.77
C PRO A 3 -7.62 -41.91 -38.44
N SER A 4 -7.60 -42.72 -37.38
CA SER A 4 -8.18 -42.38 -36.07
C SER A 4 -7.34 -41.40 -35.24
N LEU A 5 -6.01 -41.35 -35.45
CA LEU A 5 -5.13 -40.46 -34.68
C LEU A 5 -5.30 -38.99 -35.11
N LYS A 6 -5.46 -38.75 -36.42
CA LYS A 6 -5.73 -37.42 -36.95
C LYS A 6 -7.07 -36.87 -36.47
N ALA A 7 -8.10 -37.71 -36.41
CA ALA A 7 -9.41 -37.32 -35.88
C ALA A 7 -9.35 -37.00 -34.38
N ALA A 8 -8.56 -37.76 -33.60
CA ALA A 8 -8.37 -37.47 -32.17
C ALA A 8 -7.60 -36.16 -31.94
N LEU A 9 -6.57 -35.88 -32.74
CA LEU A 9 -5.80 -34.63 -32.69
C LEU A 9 -6.63 -33.42 -33.09
N THR A 10 -7.49 -33.53 -34.11
CA THR A 10 -8.39 -32.43 -34.49
C THR A 10 -9.45 -32.16 -33.42
N LEU A 11 -9.96 -33.20 -32.77
CA LEU A 11 -10.88 -33.04 -31.63
C LEU A 11 -10.21 -32.38 -30.41
N LEU A 12 -8.95 -32.72 -30.10
CA LEU A 12 -8.17 -32.05 -29.06
C LEU A 12 -7.93 -30.56 -29.36
N SER A 13 -7.60 -30.23 -30.60
CA SER A 13 -7.44 -28.83 -31.04
C SER A 13 -8.74 -28.03 -30.97
N LEU A 14 -9.88 -28.66 -31.28
CA LEU A 14 -11.21 -28.04 -31.15
C LEU A 14 -11.59 -27.82 -29.67
N LEU A 15 -11.22 -28.74 -28.77
CA LEU A 15 -11.41 -28.56 -27.32
C LEU A 15 -10.59 -27.39 -26.76
N GLN A 16 -9.35 -27.22 -27.22
CA GLN A 16 -8.51 -26.07 -26.85
C GLN A 16 -9.08 -24.74 -27.39
N LEU A 17 -9.78 -24.76 -28.53
CA LEU A 17 -10.44 -23.57 -29.10
C LEU A 17 -11.67 -23.12 -28.30
N VAL A 18 -12.44 -24.05 -27.72
CA VAL A 18 -13.58 -23.71 -26.85
C VAL A 18 -13.10 -23.21 -25.48
N SER A 19 -11.93 -23.67 -25.02
CA SER A 19 -11.29 -23.23 -23.78
C SER A 19 -10.66 -21.82 -23.90
N CYS A 20 -10.33 -21.38 -25.12
CA CYS A 20 -9.76 -20.05 -25.40
C CYS A 20 -10.80 -18.93 -25.54
N ARG A 21 -11.93 -19.00 -24.82
CA ARG A 21 -12.59 -17.74 -24.44
C ARG A 21 -11.75 -17.12 -23.35
N ALA A 22 -10.81 -16.26 -23.75
CA ALA A 22 -10.37 -15.18 -22.88
C ALA A 22 -11.63 -14.37 -22.55
N VAL A 23 -12.31 -14.76 -21.48
CA VAL A 23 -13.35 -13.95 -20.87
C VAL A 23 -12.62 -12.68 -20.48
N ALA A 24 -12.91 -11.60 -21.21
CA ALA A 24 -12.42 -10.28 -20.83
C ALA A 24 -12.75 -10.12 -19.34
N PRO A 25 -11.74 -9.90 -18.48
CA PRO A 25 -11.98 -9.86 -17.05
C PRO A 25 -13.02 -8.77 -16.81
N SER A 26 -14.05 -9.11 -16.05
CA SER A 26 -15.02 -8.11 -15.61
C SER A 26 -14.29 -6.98 -14.90
N HIS A 27 -14.84 -5.77 -14.95
CA HIS A 27 -14.29 -4.62 -14.20
C HIS A 27 -14.02 -4.97 -12.72
N GLN A 28 -14.83 -5.85 -12.13
CA GLN A 28 -14.67 -6.32 -10.76
C GLN A 28 -13.45 -7.25 -10.57
N GLN A 29 -13.12 -8.09 -11.54
CA GLN A 29 -11.91 -8.91 -11.52
C GLN A 29 -10.65 -8.06 -11.70
N ILE A 30 -10.67 -7.11 -12.66
CA ILE A 30 -9.59 -6.15 -12.87
C ILE A 30 -9.34 -5.35 -11.58
N LEU A 31 -10.40 -4.84 -10.94
CA LEU A 31 -10.26 -4.06 -9.72
C LEU A 31 -9.69 -4.90 -8.56
N LYS A 32 -10.09 -6.17 -8.44
CA LYS A 32 -9.52 -7.10 -7.44
C LYS A 32 -8.03 -7.32 -7.67
N GLU A 33 -7.63 -7.57 -8.91
CA GLU A 33 -6.22 -7.74 -9.27
C GLU A 33 -5.41 -6.48 -8.95
N VAL A 34 -5.91 -5.30 -9.32
CA VAL A 34 -5.26 -4.01 -8.99
C VAL A 34 -5.10 -3.83 -7.48
N ILE A 35 -6.13 -4.13 -6.68
CA ILE A 35 -6.06 -4.03 -5.21
C ILE A 35 -5.00 -4.98 -4.64
N LEU A 36 -4.99 -6.23 -5.08
CA LEU A 36 -4.02 -7.24 -4.63
C LEU A 36 -2.60 -6.83 -5.01
N LEU A 37 -2.41 -6.31 -6.22
CA LEU A 37 -1.12 -5.85 -6.70
C LEU A 37 -0.62 -4.65 -5.90
N ILE A 38 -1.49 -3.68 -5.62
CA ILE A 38 -1.17 -2.53 -4.75
C ILE A 38 -0.80 -3.00 -3.34
N GLN A 39 -1.54 -3.96 -2.77
CA GLN A 39 -1.22 -4.53 -1.46
C GLN A 39 0.14 -5.22 -1.44
N GLN A 40 0.47 -5.99 -2.48
CA GLN A 40 1.77 -6.65 -2.63
C GLN A 40 2.91 -5.64 -2.83
N LEU A 41 2.68 -4.57 -3.59
CA LEU A 41 3.67 -3.49 -3.75
C LEU A 41 3.87 -2.73 -2.43
N ASN A 42 2.81 -2.56 -1.66
CA ASN A 42 2.85 -1.90 -0.35
C ASN A 42 3.32 -2.82 0.78
N SER A 43 3.51 -4.13 0.54
CA SER A 43 3.98 -5.07 1.56
C SER A 43 5.49 -5.03 1.79
N GLY A 44 6.18 -4.01 1.25
CA GLY A 44 7.55 -3.69 1.63
C GLY A 44 7.67 -3.60 3.16
N VAL A 45 8.79 -4.09 3.70
CA VAL A 45 9.13 -4.23 5.13
C VAL A 45 8.27 -3.34 6.02
N GLN A 46 7.37 -3.94 6.81
CA GLN A 46 6.59 -3.19 7.81
C GLN A 46 7.55 -2.54 8.79
N LEU A 47 7.72 -1.22 8.65
CA LEU A 47 8.50 -0.45 9.58
C LEU A 47 7.78 -0.41 10.93
N PRO A 48 8.53 -0.43 12.05
CA PRO A 48 7.95 -0.20 13.37
C PRO A 48 7.18 1.12 13.42
N GLU A 49 6.07 1.17 14.18
CA GLU A 49 5.25 2.39 14.29
C GLU A 49 6.09 3.62 14.66
N GLN A 50 7.07 3.45 15.55
CA GLN A 50 7.97 4.53 15.97
C GLN A 50 8.87 5.01 14.83
N GLU A 51 9.26 4.16 13.89
CA GLU A 51 10.01 4.57 12.70
C GLU A 51 9.12 5.37 11.75
N LEU A 52 7.90 4.91 11.49
CA LEU A 52 6.93 5.63 10.64
C LEU A 52 6.63 7.03 11.19
N LEU A 53 6.44 7.16 12.50
CA LEU A 53 6.24 8.46 13.16
C LEU A 53 7.49 9.36 13.09
N CYS A 54 8.69 8.77 13.18
CA CYS A 54 9.97 9.48 13.02
C CYS A 54 10.11 10.06 11.60
N GLN A 55 9.76 9.27 10.59
CA GLN A 55 9.79 9.70 9.20
C GLN A 55 8.72 10.77 8.92
N ALA A 56 7.54 10.64 9.52
CA ALA A 56 6.49 11.66 9.43
C ALA A 56 6.92 13.00 10.06
N ASP A 57 7.61 12.97 11.21
CA ASP A 57 8.22 14.16 11.84
C ASP A 57 9.22 14.84 10.89
N MET A 58 10.14 14.07 10.31
CA MET A 58 11.10 14.59 9.33
C MET A 58 10.44 15.20 8.09
N ALA A 59 9.46 14.50 7.52
CA ALA A 59 8.72 14.96 6.36
C ALA A 59 8.05 16.32 6.61
N LEU A 60 7.40 16.48 7.77
CA LEU A 60 6.76 17.73 8.16
C LEU A 60 7.76 18.83 8.49
N THR A 61 8.92 18.49 9.05
CA THR A 61 9.99 19.47 9.30
C THR A 61 10.57 20.05 8.01
N LYS A 62 10.52 19.31 6.89
CA LYS A 62 10.92 19.79 5.55
C LYS A 62 9.87 20.74 4.92
N VAL A 63 8.67 20.86 5.48
CA VAL A 63 7.65 21.80 4.98
C VAL A 63 8.06 23.23 5.30
N THR A 64 8.31 24.03 4.27
CA THR A 64 8.78 25.43 4.43
C THR A 64 7.65 26.44 4.48
N ARG A 65 6.51 26.18 3.81
CA ARG A 65 5.35 27.08 3.81
C ARG A 65 4.40 26.75 4.95
N CYS A 66 3.94 27.78 5.68
CA CYS A 66 3.02 27.66 6.81
C CYS A 66 3.53 26.71 7.90
N LYS A 67 4.84 26.72 8.15
CA LYS A 67 5.50 25.79 9.08
C LYS A 67 4.92 25.91 10.49
N GLU A 68 4.57 27.12 10.89
CA GLU A 68 4.00 27.44 12.20
C GLU A 68 2.69 26.68 12.45
N THR A 69 1.91 26.43 11.39
CA THR A 69 0.66 25.65 11.46
C THR A 69 0.92 24.18 11.82
N TYR A 70 2.05 23.63 11.40
CA TYR A 70 2.41 22.22 11.61
C TYR A 70 3.27 22.01 12.85
N GLU A 71 3.84 23.06 13.43
CA GLU A 71 4.75 22.97 14.56
C GLU A 71 4.18 22.23 15.78
N PRO A 72 2.92 22.45 16.21
CA PRO A 72 2.32 21.64 17.27
C PRO A 72 2.27 20.14 16.93
N LEU A 73 1.99 19.80 15.66
CA LEU A 73 1.95 18.41 15.19
C LEU A 73 3.35 17.79 15.20
N ILE A 74 4.36 18.49 14.68
CA ILE A 74 5.78 18.09 14.67
C ILE A 74 6.26 17.78 16.10
N ILE A 75 6.01 18.70 17.05
CA ILE A 75 6.40 18.53 18.46
C ILE A 75 5.75 17.26 19.06
N ASN A 76 4.47 17.03 18.78
CA ASN A 76 3.76 15.88 19.30
C ASN A 76 4.25 14.57 18.68
N LEU A 77 4.53 14.54 17.37
CA LEU A 77 5.14 13.38 16.72
C LEU A 77 6.50 13.07 17.35
N LYS A 78 7.34 14.09 17.56
CA LYS A 78 8.65 13.95 18.20
C LYS A 78 8.59 13.31 19.58
N ARG A 79 7.65 13.75 20.40
CA ARG A 79 7.37 13.17 21.72
C ARG A 79 6.88 11.72 21.61
N LEU A 80 6.02 11.43 20.63
CA LEU A 80 5.40 10.12 20.46
C LEU A 80 6.38 9.06 19.97
N HIS A 81 7.30 9.41 19.07
CA HIS A 81 8.28 8.46 18.54
C HIS A 81 9.55 8.35 19.40
N GLY A 82 9.91 9.38 20.17
CA GLY A 82 10.97 9.34 21.20
C GLY A 82 12.40 9.12 20.68
N LYS A 83 12.62 9.17 19.36
CA LYS A 83 13.93 8.92 18.74
C LYS A 83 14.73 10.21 18.64
N LYS A 84 16.05 10.11 18.85
CA LYS A 84 16.99 11.24 18.73
C LYS A 84 17.37 11.56 17.28
N LYS A 85 17.41 10.54 16.43
CA LYS A 85 17.74 10.64 15.01
C LYS A 85 16.68 9.89 14.22
N CYS A 86 16.19 10.52 13.17
CA CYS A 86 15.30 9.94 12.17
C CYS A 86 16.03 9.91 10.83
N VAL A 87 15.68 8.95 9.98
CA VAL A 87 16.17 8.89 8.60
C VAL A 87 14.96 8.78 7.70
N LEU A 88 14.83 9.68 6.74
CA LEU A 88 13.80 9.57 5.71
C LEU A 88 14.29 8.54 4.67
N SER A 89 13.49 7.50 4.41
CA SER A 89 13.89 6.38 3.57
C SER A 89 14.20 6.77 2.12
N ASP A 90 13.59 7.84 1.62
CA ASP A 90 13.86 8.41 0.30
C ASP A 90 13.60 9.92 0.29
N ASP A 91 14.04 10.59 -0.77
CA ASP A 91 13.74 12.01 -1.04
C ASP A 91 12.54 12.15 -2.00
N SER A 92 11.54 11.26 -1.91
CA SER A 92 10.33 11.39 -2.72
C SER A 92 9.56 12.67 -2.41
N GLU A 93 8.89 13.21 -3.43
CA GLU A 93 8.02 14.37 -3.25
C GLU A 93 6.78 13.99 -2.42
N ILE A 94 6.63 14.60 -1.25
CA ILE A 94 5.51 14.36 -0.36
C ILE A 94 4.41 15.41 -0.62
N TYR A 95 3.27 14.95 -1.14
CA TYR A 95 2.10 15.78 -1.32
C TYR A 95 1.26 15.85 -0.04
N LEU A 96 1.28 17.01 0.64
CA LEU A 96 0.60 17.22 1.93
C LEU A 96 -0.89 16.84 1.93
N ARG A 97 -1.60 17.07 0.81
CA ARG A 97 -3.02 16.71 0.66
C ARG A 97 -3.31 15.21 0.82
N HIS A 98 -2.33 14.35 0.56
CA HIS A 98 -2.45 12.90 0.72
C HIS A 98 -1.78 12.45 2.02
N PHE A 99 -0.65 13.07 2.36
CA PHE A 99 0.13 12.75 3.54
C PHE A 99 -0.62 13.02 4.85
N LEU A 100 -1.23 14.20 5.02
CA LEU A 100 -1.90 14.57 6.28
C LEU A 100 -3.10 13.65 6.60
N PRO A 101 -4.00 13.34 5.64
CA PRO A 101 -5.06 12.35 5.89
C PRO A 101 -4.52 10.96 6.23
N ALA A 102 -3.48 10.50 5.53
CA ALA A 102 -2.86 9.19 5.82
C ALA A 102 -2.27 9.13 7.23
N LEU A 103 -1.55 10.18 7.64
CA LEU A 103 -1.00 10.31 8.99
C LEU A 103 -2.11 10.34 10.06
N GLY A 104 -3.21 11.05 9.79
CA GLY A 104 -4.40 11.08 10.66
C GLY A 104 -5.01 9.70 10.84
N ASN A 105 -5.24 8.96 9.74
CA ASN A 105 -5.79 7.60 9.80
C ASN A 105 -4.85 6.64 10.55
N PHE A 106 -3.54 6.74 10.29
CA PHE A 106 -2.53 5.92 10.96
C PHE A 106 -2.52 6.15 12.48
N THR A 107 -2.44 7.41 12.92
CA THR A 107 -2.41 7.78 14.34
C THR A 107 -3.73 7.48 15.05
N GLN A 108 -4.87 7.64 14.37
CA GLN A 108 -6.17 7.23 14.89
C GLN A 108 -6.23 5.70 15.10
N GLY A 109 -5.71 4.92 14.14
CA GLY A 109 -5.58 3.48 14.27
C GLY A 109 -4.70 3.07 15.47
N MET A 110 -3.57 3.75 15.66
CA MET A 110 -2.71 3.54 16.83
C MET A 110 -3.45 3.83 18.15
N PHE A 111 -4.17 4.95 18.22
CA PHE A 111 -4.93 5.32 19.42
C PHE A 111 -5.97 4.25 19.77
N ARG A 112 -6.72 3.76 18.77
CA ARG A 112 -7.70 2.68 18.97
C ARG A 112 -7.04 1.41 19.51
N ARG A 113 -5.94 0.95 18.90
CA ARG A 113 -5.22 -0.26 19.35
C ARG A 113 -4.69 -0.15 20.78
N ARG A 114 -4.14 1.01 21.15
CA ARG A 114 -3.61 1.24 22.50
C ARG A 114 -4.70 1.40 23.55
N GLY A 115 -5.84 2.01 23.19
CA GLY A 115 -7.01 2.09 24.07
C GLY A 115 -7.62 0.72 24.37
N SER A 116 -7.61 -0.19 23.40
CA SER A 116 -8.10 -1.57 23.57
C SER A 116 -7.18 -2.47 24.39
N ALA A 117 -5.87 -2.20 24.42
CA ALA A 117 -4.89 -3.00 25.17
C ALA A 117 -4.83 -2.67 26.67
N ALA A 118 -5.52 -1.60 27.11
CA ALA A 118 -5.58 -1.16 28.51
C ALA A 118 -6.88 -1.59 29.22
N GLN A 119 -7.63 -2.54 28.65
CA GLN A 119 -8.87 -3.11 29.20
C GLN A 119 -8.73 -4.61 29.45
#